data_AF-A0A9E2X3V6-F1
#
_entry.id   AF-A0A9E2X3V6-F1
#
_cell.length_a   1.000
_cell.length_b   1.000
_cell.length_c   1.000
_cell.angle_alpha   90.00
_cell.angle_beta   90.00
_cell.angle_gamma   90.00
#
_symmetry.space_group_name_H-M   'P 1'
#
loop_
_entity.id
_entity.type
_entity.pdbx_description
1 polymer ?
#
loop_
_entity_poly.entity_id
_entity_poly.type
_entity_poly.pdbx_seq_one_letter_code
_entity_poly.pdbx_strand_id
1 'polypeptide(L)'
;AVSGTLEFGLDQYFSHPWRGKVSLQIKGSAELSEAVFIEATQRGIALHAMLSRIRYKEDVRQYLGTSEEDAIREIVEHPELADWFEPHWKVENEVGILLPGGDFKRIDRVNYKDDETVVIDFKTGSPKSKDKTQVKEYMDILGQMGFSGIKGRLVYLADFNVMEV
;
A
#
# COMPACT_ATOMS: atom_id res chain seq x y z
N ALA A 1 4.32 37.95 34.63
CA ALA A 1 5.43 37.66 33.69
C ALA A 1 5.30 36.21 33.25
N VAL A 2 5.28 35.96 31.94
CA VAL A 2 4.83 34.73 31.29
C VAL A 2 5.90 33.62 31.46
N SER A 3 5.49 32.45 31.97
CA SER A 3 6.31 31.25 32.05
C SER A 3 6.35 30.59 30.67
N GLY A 4 7.44 30.76 29.92
CA GLY A 4 7.64 30.15 28.61
C GLY A 4 8.16 28.72 28.75
N THR A 5 7.49 27.76 28.13
CA THR A 5 7.99 26.38 27.97
C THR A 5 9.18 26.39 27.01
N LEU A 6 10.33 25.87 27.45
CA LEU A 6 11.48 25.61 26.59
C LEU A 6 11.32 24.23 25.94
N GLU A 7 11.07 24.20 24.64
CA GLU A 7 11.14 22.97 23.84
C GLU A 7 12.60 22.70 23.43
N PHE A 8 13.05 21.47 23.65
CA PHE A 8 14.32 20.99 23.14
C PHE A 8 14.06 20.04 21.98
N GLY A 9 14.35 20.48 20.75
CA GLY A 9 14.41 19.62 19.58
C GLY A 9 15.81 19.02 19.43
N LEU A 10 15.91 17.73 19.15
CA LEU A 10 17.17 17.12 18.72
C LEU A 10 17.34 17.38 17.22
N ASP A 11 18.33 18.21 16.85
CA ASP A 11 18.56 18.64 15.46
C ASP A 11 19.15 17.55 14.55
N GLN A 12 19.65 16.44 15.10
CA GLN A 12 20.19 15.33 14.32
C GLN A 12 19.79 13.98 14.90
N TYR A 13 19.14 13.17 14.06
CA TYR A 13 18.85 11.78 14.34
C TYR A 13 19.84 10.89 13.58
N PHE A 14 20.70 10.16 14.29
CA PHE A 14 21.50 9.10 13.69
C PHE A 14 20.61 7.88 13.42
N SER A 15 19.87 7.89 12.30
CA SER A 15 19.24 6.67 11.79
C SER A 15 20.20 5.98 10.84
N HIS A 16 20.75 4.84 11.27
CA HIS A 16 21.43 3.91 10.37
C HIS A 16 20.45 2.79 10.01
N PRO A 17 20.18 2.53 8.72
CA PRO A 17 19.37 1.38 8.32
C PRO A 17 20.03 0.10 8.83
N TRP A 18 19.31 -0.73 9.59
CA TRP A 18 19.87 -1.99 10.13
C TRP A 18 20.35 -2.95 9.03
N ARG A 19 19.85 -2.76 7.80
CA ARG A 19 20.15 -3.55 6.60
C ARG A 19 21.63 -3.52 6.20
N GLY A 20 22.43 -2.58 6.71
CA GLY A 20 23.88 -2.55 6.51
C GLY A 20 24.71 -3.31 7.55
N LYS A 21 24.10 -3.85 8.62
CA LYS A 21 24.83 -4.45 9.76
C LYS A 21 24.90 -5.99 9.77
N VAL A 22 24.20 -6.67 8.87
CA VAL A 22 24.18 -8.14 8.84
C VAL A 22 24.86 -8.62 7.56
N SER A 23 26.16 -8.88 7.64
CA SER A 23 26.86 -9.65 6.61
C SER A 23 26.95 -11.10 7.08
N LEU A 24 26.07 -11.96 6.57
CA LEU A 24 26.16 -13.40 6.71
C LEU A 24 26.80 -13.95 5.44
N GLN A 25 27.97 -14.54 5.55
CA GLN A 25 28.69 -15.15 4.43
C GLN A 25 28.06 -16.51 4.13
N ILE A 26 27.29 -16.61 3.03
CA ILE A 26 26.54 -17.82 2.66
C ILE A 26 26.82 -18.13 1.19
N LYS A 27 27.00 -19.42 0.82
CA LYS A 27 27.49 -19.82 -0.51
C LYS A 27 26.41 -19.78 -1.63
N GLY A 28 26.71 -19.11 -2.74
CA GLY A 28 26.38 -19.45 -4.13
C GLY A 28 24.89 -19.52 -4.53
N SER A 29 24.22 -20.66 -4.26
CA SER A 29 22.81 -20.85 -4.65
C SER A 29 21.84 -20.12 -3.72
N ALA A 30 22.21 -19.99 -2.46
CA ALA A 30 21.44 -19.20 -1.49
C ALA A 30 21.56 -17.70 -1.79
N GLU A 31 22.73 -17.23 -2.22
CA GLU A 31 22.96 -15.83 -2.61
C GLU A 31 22.12 -15.44 -3.82
N LEU A 32 22.02 -16.31 -4.82
CA LEU A 32 21.14 -16.10 -5.99
C LEU A 32 19.66 -16.05 -5.58
N SER A 33 19.21 -16.99 -4.75
CA SER A 33 17.82 -16.99 -4.25
C SER A 33 17.51 -15.77 -3.39
N GLU A 34 18.47 -15.33 -2.57
CA GLU A 34 18.33 -14.16 -1.71
C GLU A 34 18.32 -12.87 -2.54
N ALA A 35 19.21 -12.73 -3.53
CA ALA A 35 19.24 -11.59 -4.44
C ALA A 35 17.92 -11.46 -5.21
N VAL A 36 17.40 -12.56 -5.77
CA VAL A 36 16.11 -12.58 -6.47
C VAL A 36 14.95 -12.22 -5.52
N PHE A 37 14.97 -12.72 -4.29
CA PHE A 37 13.93 -12.38 -3.29
C PHE A 37 13.99 -10.91 -2.88
N ILE A 38 15.20 -10.37 -2.69
CA ILE A 38 15.41 -8.95 -2.38
C ILE A 38 14.91 -8.09 -3.54
N GLU A 39 15.23 -8.45 -4.78
CA GLU A 39 14.78 -7.75 -5.98
C GLU A 39 13.26 -7.77 -6.10
N ALA A 40 12.62 -8.93 -5.96
CA ALA A 40 11.16 -9.05 -5.97
C ALA A 40 10.49 -8.21 -4.86
N THR A 41 11.09 -8.19 -3.67
CA THR A 41 10.62 -7.36 -2.54
C THR A 41 10.75 -5.87 -2.86
N GLN A 42 11.89 -5.44 -3.43
CA GLN A 42 12.12 -4.04 -3.82
C GLN A 42 11.17 -3.61 -4.93
N ARG A 43 10.97 -4.47 -5.93
CA ARG A 43 10.01 -4.24 -7.01
C ARG A 43 8.59 -4.08 -6.48
N GLY A 44 8.16 -4.96 -5.59
CA GLY A 44 6.85 -4.84 -4.94
C GLY A 44 6.68 -3.53 -4.17
N ILE A 45 7.71 -3.10 -3.42
CA ILE A 45 7.69 -1.81 -2.71
C ILE A 45 7.60 -0.63 -3.70
N ALA A 46 8.33 -0.70 -4.81
CA ALA A 46 8.28 0.33 -5.85
C ALA A 46 6.89 0.42 -6.49
N LEU A 47 6.30 -0.71 -6.86
CA LEU A 47 4.94 -0.79 -7.41
C LEU A 47 3.91 -0.23 -6.43
N HIS A 48 3.96 -0.64 -5.16
CA HIS A 48 3.08 -0.10 -4.11
C HIS A 48 3.17 1.43 -4.02
N ALA A 49 4.39 1.97 -3.99
CA ALA A 49 4.62 3.42 -3.92
C ALA A 49 4.21 4.18 -5.20
N MET A 50 4.22 3.53 -6.37
CA MET A 50 3.71 4.12 -7.62
C MET A 50 2.18 4.10 -7.63
N LEU A 51 1.55 2.98 -7.26
CA LEU A 51 0.10 2.83 -7.17
C LEU A 51 -0.52 3.80 -6.16
N SER A 52 0.17 4.10 -5.05
CA SER A 52 -0.30 5.08 -4.08
C SER A 52 -0.40 6.52 -4.63
N ARG A 53 0.24 6.80 -5.77
CA ARG A 53 0.15 8.09 -6.48
C ARG A 53 -0.82 8.06 -7.66
N ILE A 54 -1.29 6.89 -8.07
CA ILE A 54 -2.24 6.73 -9.18
C ILE A 54 -3.64 6.76 -8.61
N ARG A 55 -4.42 7.79 -8.95
CA ARG A 55 -5.85 7.83 -8.63
C ARG A 55 -6.63 7.25 -9.79
N TYR A 56 -6.32 7.68 -11.01
CA TYR A 56 -7.05 7.29 -12.21
C TYR A 56 -6.12 6.71 -13.28
N LYS A 57 -6.73 6.04 -14.26
CA LYS A 57 -6.00 5.41 -15.36
C LYS A 57 -5.11 6.38 -16.11
N GLU A 58 -5.51 7.64 -16.23
CA GLU A 58 -4.73 8.70 -16.88
C GLU A 58 -3.42 9.00 -16.14
N ASP A 59 -3.34 8.75 -14.83
CA ASP A 59 -2.13 9.01 -14.03
C ASP A 59 -0.98 8.06 -14.37
N VAL A 60 -1.26 6.92 -15.03
CA VAL A 60 -0.22 5.99 -15.51
C VAL A 60 0.78 6.69 -16.44
N ARG A 61 0.36 7.76 -17.13
CA ARG A 61 1.23 8.55 -18.00
C ARG A 61 2.47 9.13 -17.30
N GLN A 62 2.46 9.26 -15.97
CA GLN A 62 3.60 9.75 -15.21
C GLN A 62 4.74 8.73 -15.10
N TYR A 63 4.47 7.47 -15.46
CA TYR A 63 5.41 6.34 -15.39
C TYR A 63 5.77 5.78 -16.78
N LEU A 64 5.47 6.50 -17.86
CA LEU A 64 5.86 6.09 -19.21
C LEU A 64 7.38 5.98 -19.32
N GLY A 65 7.86 4.86 -19.89
CA GLY A 65 9.27 4.57 -20.06
C GLY A 65 10.00 4.11 -18.79
N THR A 66 9.29 3.91 -17.68
CA THR A 66 9.86 3.27 -16.48
C THR A 66 9.84 1.74 -16.62
N SER A 67 10.71 1.04 -15.88
CA SER A 67 10.74 -0.44 -15.89
C SER A 67 9.44 -1.09 -15.39
N GLU A 68 8.60 -0.34 -14.68
CA GLU A 68 7.34 -0.82 -14.11
C GLU A 68 6.11 -0.36 -14.89
N GLU A 69 6.26 0.32 -16.04
CA GLU A 69 5.12 0.80 -16.83
C GLU A 69 4.13 -0.34 -17.14
N ASP A 70 4.63 -1.46 -17.66
CA ASP A 70 3.80 -2.59 -18.07
C ASP A 70 3.04 -3.19 -16.89
N ALA A 71 3.71 -3.34 -15.73
CA ALA A 71 3.10 -3.88 -14.52
C ALA A 71 2.01 -2.95 -13.95
N ILE A 72 2.24 -1.64 -13.98
CA ILE A 72 1.24 -0.66 -13.57
C ILE A 72 0.04 -0.71 -14.51
N ARG A 73 0.27 -0.77 -15.82
CA ARG A 73 -0.81 -0.90 -16.81
C ARG A 73 -1.61 -2.17 -16.59
N GLU A 74 -0.95 -3.29 -16.34
CA GLU A 74 -1.60 -4.58 -16.08
C GLU A 74 -2.54 -4.51 -14.87
N ILE A 75 -2.15 -3.81 -13.80
CA ILE A 75 -3.00 -3.61 -12.61
C ILE A 75 -4.16 -2.67 -12.91
N VAL A 76 -3.87 -1.52 -13.51
CA VAL A 76 -4.86 -0.45 -13.76
C VAL A 76 -5.88 -0.87 -14.82
N GLU A 77 -5.50 -1.74 -15.75
CA GLU A 77 -6.36 -2.27 -16.81
C GLU A 77 -6.89 -3.67 -16.48
N HIS A 78 -6.58 -4.21 -15.28
CA HIS A 78 -7.04 -5.52 -14.86
C HIS A 78 -8.58 -5.58 -14.88
N PRO A 79 -9.22 -6.60 -15.46
CA PRO A 79 -10.68 -6.64 -15.63
C PRO A 79 -11.48 -6.44 -14.33
N GLU A 80 -10.95 -6.91 -13.20
CA GLU A 80 -11.59 -6.75 -11.88
C GLU A 80 -11.30 -5.41 -11.20
N LEU A 81 -10.26 -4.67 -11.63
CA LEU A 81 -9.83 -3.43 -10.98
C LEU A 81 -10.10 -2.19 -11.84
N ALA A 82 -10.19 -2.33 -13.15
CA ALA A 82 -10.17 -1.23 -14.11
C ALA A 82 -11.25 -0.18 -13.81
N ASP A 83 -12.47 -0.61 -13.47
CA ASP A 83 -13.56 0.31 -13.12
C ASP A 83 -13.19 1.22 -11.93
N TRP A 84 -12.42 0.72 -10.96
CA TRP A 84 -12.00 1.49 -9.79
C TRP A 84 -10.92 2.53 -10.09
N PHE A 85 -10.33 2.51 -11.28
CA PHE A 85 -9.39 3.54 -11.74
C PHE A 85 -10.08 4.57 -12.66
N GLU A 86 -11.40 4.54 -12.79
CA GLU A 86 -12.14 5.49 -13.60
C GLU A 86 -12.54 6.76 -12.80
N PRO A 87 -12.65 7.94 -13.45
CA PRO A 87 -12.96 9.22 -12.80
C PRO A 87 -14.30 9.31 -12.07
N HIS A 88 -15.20 8.35 -12.27
CA HIS A 88 -16.51 8.33 -11.61
C HIS A 88 -16.44 7.89 -10.14
N TRP A 89 -15.30 7.36 -9.69
CA TRP A 89 -15.00 7.10 -8.29
C TRP A 89 -14.31 8.30 -7.63
N LYS A 90 -14.68 8.59 -6.39
CA LYS A 90 -13.84 9.42 -5.52
C LYS A 90 -12.80 8.53 -4.87
N VAL A 91 -11.53 8.85 -5.09
CA VAL A 91 -10.38 8.02 -4.69
C VAL A 91 -9.53 8.77 -3.68
N GLU A 92 -9.29 8.13 -2.54
CA GLU A 92 -8.30 8.56 -1.55
C GLU A 92 -7.27 7.46 -1.38
N ASN A 93 -6.01 7.79 -1.70
CA ASN A 93 -4.89 6.87 -1.48
C ASN A 93 -4.24 7.17 -0.13
N GLU A 94 -3.66 6.14 0.47
CA GLU A 94 -2.84 6.23 1.68
C GLU A 94 -3.58 6.84 2.89
N VAL A 95 -4.84 6.42 3.05
CA VAL A 95 -5.76 6.94 4.06
C VAL A 95 -5.31 6.52 5.45
N GLY A 96 -4.85 7.49 6.22
CA GLY A 96 -4.55 7.35 7.63
C GLY A 96 -5.81 7.36 8.49
N ILE A 97 -5.93 6.40 9.40
CA ILE A 97 -7.05 6.29 10.34
C ILE A 97 -6.48 6.27 11.76
N LEU A 98 -6.92 7.22 12.58
CA LEU A 98 -6.64 7.25 14.01
C LEU A 98 -7.70 6.43 14.75
N LEU A 99 -7.26 5.44 15.51
CA LEU A 99 -8.11 4.57 16.29
C LEU A 99 -8.29 5.07 17.72
N PRO A 100 -9.39 4.67 18.39
CA PRO A 100 -9.50 4.82 19.83
C PRO A 100 -8.31 4.15 20.53
N GLY A 101 -7.65 4.88 21.42
CA GLY A 101 -6.42 4.41 22.09
C GLY A 101 -5.12 4.96 21.50
N GLY A 102 -5.18 5.72 20.39
CA GLY A 102 -4.03 6.40 19.81
C GLY A 102 -3.26 5.56 18.78
N ASP A 103 -3.72 4.35 18.49
CA ASP A 103 -3.18 3.54 17.40
C ASP A 103 -3.52 4.15 16.04
N PHE A 104 -2.66 3.88 15.05
CA PHE A 104 -2.82 4.38 13.69
C PHE A 104 -2.80 3.24 12.68
N LYS A 105 -3.71 3.30 11.72
CA LYS A 105 -3.76 2.39 10.57
C LYS A 105 -3.68 3.18 9.27
N ARG A 106 -3.19 2.54 8.22
CA ARG A 106 -3.08 3.12 6.89
C ARG A 106 -3.67 2.17 5.86
N ILE A 107 -4.68 2.63 5.15
CA ILE A 107 -5.28 1.93 4.03
C ILE A 107 -4.62 2.43 2.75
N ASP A 108 -4.20 1.51 1.88
CA ASP A 108 -3.52 1.89 0.63
C ASP A 108 -4.43 2.69 -0.29
N ARG A 109 -5.70 2.28 -0.44
CA ARG A 109 -6.67 2.96 -1.29
C ARG A 109 -8.11 2.73 -0.83
N VAL A 110 -8.88 3.81 -0.84
CA VAL A 110 -10.33 3.80 -0.62
C VAL A 110 -11.01 4.50 -1.80
N ASN A 111 -11.87 3.74 -2.47
CA ASN A 111 -12.77 4.23 -3.49
C ASN A 111 -14.16 4.37 -2.87
N TYR A 112 -14.86 5.47 -3.13
CA TYR A 112 -16.25 5.59 -2.71
C TYR A 112 -17.06 6.40 -3.71
N LYS A 113 -18.31 5.97 -3.89
CA LYS A 113 -19.28 6.55 -4.82
C LYS A 113 -20.69 6.22 -4.32
N ASP A 114 -21.52 7.26 -4.18
CA ASP A 114 -22.89 7.13 -3.67
C ASP A 114 -22.92 6.34 -2.34
N ASP A 115 -23.53 5.14 -2.33
CA ASP A 115 -23.64 4.24 -1.19
C ASP A 115 -22.69 3.03 -1.26
N GLU A 116 -21.65 3.11 -2.09
CA GLU A 116 -20.66 2.05 -2.27
C GLU A 116 -19.26 2.53 -1.89
N THR A 117 -18.57 1.72 -1.10
CA THR A 117 -17.18 1.96 -0.68
C THR A 117 -16.35 0.72 -0.98
N VAL A 118 -15.21 0.87 -1.61
CA VAL A 118 -14.28 -0.23 -1.91
C VAL A 118 -12.93 0.07 -1.27
N VAL A 119 -12.49 -0.82 -0.41
CA VAL A 119 -11.17 -0.81 0.22
C VAL A 119 -10.25 -1.72 -0.56
N ILE A 120 -9.13 -1.18 -1.03
CA ILE A 120 -8.13 -1.93 -1.80
C ILE A 120 -6.80 -1.85 -1.04
N ASP A 121 -6.20 -3.00 -0.81
CA ASP A 121 -4.90 -3.13 -0.14
C ASP A 121 -3.94 -3.97 -1.02
N PHE A 122 -2.79 -3.39 -1.34
CA PHE A 122 -1.82 -3.97 -2.27
C PHE A 122 -0.74 -4.75 -1.51
N LYS A 123 -0.57 -6.02 -1.85
CA LYS A 123 0.38 -6.92 -1.17
C LYS A 123 1.54 -7.30 -2.09
N THR A 124 2.75 -7.12 -1.58
CA THR A 124 4.00 -7.41 -2.30
C THR A 124 4.45 -8.88 -2.18
N GLY A 125 3.90 -9.64 -1.24
CA GLY A 125 4.26 -11.03 -0.98
C GLY A 125 3.08 -11.98 -1.12
N SER A 126 3.30 -13.28 -0.90
CA SER A 126 2.26 -14.30 -1.06
C SER A 126 1.06 -14.11 -0.11
N PRO A 127 -0.15 -14.60 -0.51
CA PRO A 127 -1.35 -14.49 0.30
C PRO A 127 -1.24 -15.05 1.71
N LYS A 128 -1.72 -14.29 2.70
CA LYS A 128 -1.78 -14.68 4.11
C LYS A 128 -3.17 -14.45 4.68
N SER A 129 -3.58 -15.32 5.61
CA SER A 129 -4.85 -15.15 6.34
C SER A 129 -4.95 -13.82 7.06
N LYS A 130 -3.82 -13.30 7.58
CA LYS A 130 -3.73 -11.99 8.23
C LYS A 130 -4.13 -10.83 7.30
N ASP A 131 -3.89 -10.95 5.99
CA ASP A 131 -4.22 -9.89 5.03
C ASP A 131 -5.74 -9.68 4.99
N LYS A 132 -6.51 -10.78 4.98
CA LYS A 132 -7.98 -10.73 5.04
C LYS A 132 -8.46 -10.12 6.34
N THR A 133 -7.87 -10.49 7.48
CA THR A 133 -8.23 -9.90 8.78
C THR A 133 -8.00 -8.40 8.79
N GLN A 134 -6.89 -7.93 8.23
CA GLN A 134 -6.57 -6.51 8.13
C GLN A 134 -7.62 -5.74 7.31
N VAL A 135 -7.99 -6.26 6.14
CA VAL A 135 -9.01 -5.60 5.30
C VAL A 135 -10.39 -5.63 5.97
N LYS A 136 -10.79 -6.72 6.63
CA LYS A 136 -12.05 -6.76 7.41
C LYS A 136 -12.08 -5.70 8.49
N GLU A 137 -10.98 -5.53 9.20
CA GLU A 137 -10.88 -4.50 10.23
C GLU A 137 -11.02 -3.09 9.63
N TYR A 138 -10.44 -2.82 8.46
CA TYR A 138 -10.67 -1.57 7.74
C TYR A 138 -12.13 -1.38 7.37
N MET A 139 -12.80 -2.43 6.90
CA MET A 139 -14.22 -2.38 6.57
C MET A 139 -15.07 -2.06 7.79
N ASP A 140 -14.80 -2.70 8.93
CA ASP A 140 -15.50 -2.45 10.19
C ASP A 140 -15.33 -1.00 10.66
N ILE A 141 -14.11 -0.46 10.58
CA ILE A 141 -13.82 0.93 10.97
C ILE A 141 -14.55 1.92 10.07
N LEU A 142 -14.51 1.73 8.75
CA LEU A 142 -15.23 2.58 7.81
C LEU A 142 -16.75 2.49 8.02
N GLY A 143 -17.26 1.31 8.36
CA GLY A 143 -18.68 1.13 8.71
C GLY A 143 -19.06 1.95 9.95
N GLN A 144 -18.20 1.97 10.97
CA GLN A 144 -18.39 2.80 12.17
C GLN A 144 -18.32 4.30 11.86
N MET A 145 -17.58 4.70 10.82
CA MET A 145 -17.51 6.09 10.34
C MET A 145 -18.72 6.51 9.49
N GLY A 146 -19.65 5.58 9.20
CA GLY A 146 -20.88 5.86 8.45
C GLY A 146 -20.79 5.59 6.95
N PHE A 147 -19.72 4.94 6.46
CA PHE A 147 -19.66 4.47 5.08
C PHE A 147 -20.58 3.25 4.87
N SER A 148 -21.26 3.20 3.73
CA SER A 148 -22.18 2.13 3.34
C SER A 148 -21.59 1.29 2.19
N GLY A 149 -22.16 0.09 1.98
CA GLY A 149 -21.83 -0.78 0.85
C GLY A 149 -20.35 -1.18 0.76
N ILE A 150 -19.71 -1.41 1.91
CA ILE A 150 -18.25 -1.58 1.98
C ILE A 150 -17.82 -2.95 1.44
N LYS A 151 -16.92 -2.95 0.46
CA LYS A 151 -16.29 -4.13 -0.14
C LYS A 151 -14.79 -4.11 0.11
N GLY A 152 -14.23 -5.25 0.49
CA GLY A 152 -12.79 -5.42 0.71
C GLY A 152 -12.13 -6.16 -0.45
N ARG A 153 -10.95 -5.68 -0.87
CA ARG A 153 -10.15 -6.28 -1.94
C ARG A 153 -8.67 -6.31 -1.58
N LEU A 154 -8.05 -7.44 -1.84
CA LEU A 154 -6.62 -7.65 -1.74
C LEU A 154 -6.07 -7.84 -3.16
N VAL A 155 -5.01 -7.10 -3.49
CA VAL A 155 -4.35 -7.20 -4.80
C VAL A 155 -2.91 -7.61 -4.59
N TYR A 156 -2.55 -8.80 -5.04
CA TYR A 156 -1.20 -9.35 -4.94
C TYR A 156 -0.38 -8.92 -6.14
N LEU A 157 0.67 -8.13 -5.92
CA LEU A 157 1.45 -7.49 -6.98
C LEU A 157 2.43 -8.43 -7.71
N ALA A 158 2.70 -9.61 -7.13
CA ALA A 158 3.63 -10.56 -7.72
C ALA A 158 3.03 -11.35 -8.90
N ASP A 159 1.73 -11.63 -8.83
CA ASP A 159 0.97 -12.43 -9.79
C ASP A 159 -0.30 -11.72 -10.30
N PHE A 160 -0.47 -10.45 -9.94
CA PHE A 160 -1.64 -9.61 -10.25
C PHE A 160 -2.98 -10.23 -9.82
N ASN A 161 -2.95 -11.11 -8.82
CA ASN A 161 -4.12 -11.81 -8.35
C ASN A 161 -4.99 -10.94 -7.46
N VAL A 162 -6.28 -10.89 -7.75
CA VAL A 162 -7.28 -10.14 -6.98
C VAL A 162 -8.08 -11.10 -6.10
N MET A 163 -8.24 -10.74 -4.83
CA MET A 163 -9.02 -11.53 -3.88
C MET A 163 -10.05 -10.66 -3.16
N GLU A 164 -11.29 -11.16 -3.11
CA GLU A 164 -12.35 -10.63 -2.27
C GLU A 164 -12.23 -11.15 -0.82
N VAL A 165 -12.63 -10.31 0.13
CA VAL A 165 -12.48 -10.50 1.58
C VAL A 165 -13.81 -10.71 2.28
#